data_AF-A0A961WIZ7-F1
#
_entry.id   AF-A0A961WIZ7-F1
#
_cell.length_a   1.000
_cell.length_b   1.000
_cell.length_c   1.000
_cell.angle_alpha   90.00
_cell.angle_beta   90.00
_cell.angle_gamma   90.00
#
_symmetry.space_group_name_H-M   'P 1'
#
loop_
_entity.id
_entity.type
_entity.pdbx_description
1 polymer ?
#
loop_
_entity_poly.entity_id
_entity_poly.type
_entity_poly.pdbx_seq_one_letter_code
_entity_poly.pdbx_strand_id
1 'polypeptide(L)'
;MAADVPFFKMNGAGNEIVVADMRGRTDYIAPQAAIALNEAVPFDQLMEVRSPKGEGFDAGILIYNSDGSEAGACGNGMRCVVSYLNGQDAKADWLFRTRAGMLPATV
;
A
#
# COMPACT_ATOMS: atom_id res chain seq x y z
N MET A 1 -12.06 16.54 8.36
CA MET A 1 -12.45 15.42 9.25
C MET A 1 -11.55 14.27 8.92
N ALA A 2 -10.95 13.61 9.92
CA ALA A 2 -10.24 12.35 9.69
C ALA A 2 -11.30 11.29 9.38
N ALA A 3 -11.17 10.62 8.24
CA ALA A 3 -12.06 9.54 7.86
C ALA A 3 -11.37 8.21 8.13
N ASP A 4 -12.03 7.31 8.84
CA ASP A 4 -11.50 5.99 9.16
C ASP A 4 -11.11 5.25 7.87
N VAL A 5 -9.93 4.65 7.87
CA VAL A 5 -9.39 3.87 6.75
C VAL A 5 -9.26 2.43 7.23
N PRO A 6 -10.01 1.47 6.67
CA PRO A 6 -9.78 0.07 6.96
C PRO A 6 -8.40 -0.33 6.41
N PHE A 7 -7.66 -1.11 7.19
CA PHE A 7 -6.36 -1.61 6.80
C PHE A 7 -6.19 -3.08 7.19
N PHE A 8 -5.27 -3.75 6.50
CA PHE A 8 -4.92 -5.14 6.73
C PHE A 8 -3.49 -5.21 7.22
N LYS A 9 -3.27 -5.87 8.35
CA LYS A 9 -1.93 -6.14 8.86
C LYS A 9 -1.48 -7.52 8.35
N MET A 10 -0.31 -7.56 7.74
CA MET A 10 0.25 -8.73 7.08
C MET A 10 1.74 -8.88 7.45
N ASN A 11 2.27 -10.10 7.37
CA ASN A 11 3.70 -10.34 7.51
C ASN A 11 4.29 -10.76 6.16
N GLY A 12 5.23 -9.97 5.64
CA GLY A 12 5.95 -10.23 4.40
C GLY A 12 7.39 -10.64 4.68
N ALA A 13 7.65 -11.94 4.78
CA ALA A 13 8.99 -12.50 5.03
C ALA A 13 9.68 -11.92 6.28
N GLY A 14 8.91 -11.71 7.35
CA GLY A 14 9.40 -11.12 8.61
C GLY A 14 9.13 -9.62 8.74
N ASN A 15 8.78 -8.91 7.66
CA ASN A 15 8.40 -7.50 7.74
C ASN A 15 6.91 -7.36 8.10
N GLU A 16 6.61 -6.51 9.07
CA GLU A 16 5.24 -6.14 9.43
C GLU A 16 4.74 -5.08 8.45
N ILE A 17 3.75 -5.44 7.66
CA ILE A 17 3.20 -4.60 6.59
C ILE A 17 1.75 -4.26 6.91
N VAL A 18 1.41 -2.99 6.77
CA VAL A 18 0.02 -2.53 6.75
C VAL A 18 -0.37 -2.24 5.31
N VAL A 19 -1.46 -2.83 4.82
CA VAL A 19 -2.05 -2.51 3.51
C VAL A 19 -3.31 -1.70 3.75
N ALA A 20 -3.33 -0.47 3.28
CA ALA A 20 -4.49 0.43 3.35
C ALA A 20 -5.08 0.60 1.94
N ASP A 21 -6.29 0.07 1.73
CA ASP A 21 -6.98 0.20 0.44
C ASP A 21 -7.73 1.53 0.35
N MET A 22 -7.11 2.49 -0.33
CA MET A 22 -7.63 3.83 -0.57
C MET A 22 -8.17 3.98 -1.99
N ARG A 23 -8.48 2.88 -2.70
CA ARG A 23 -9.18 2.94 -3.99
C ARG A 23 -10.56 3.56 -3.80
N GLY A 24 -10.96 4.42 -4.73
CA GLY A 24 -12.21 5.21 -4.67
C GLY A 24 -12.12 6.47 -3.82
N ARG A 25 -11.02 6.66 -3.08
CA ARG A 25 -10.78 7.85 -2.25
C ARG A 25 -9.87 8.87 -2.93
N THR A 26 -10.17 10.15 -2.69
CA THR A 26 -9.41 11.28 -3.23
C THR A 26 -8.36 11.82 -2.27
N ASP A 27 -8.54 11.60 -0.97
CA ASP A 27 -7.59 11.94 0.09
C ASP A 27 -6.38 10.98 0.12
N TYR A 28 -5.39 11.29 0.95
CA TYR A 28 -4.13 10.57 1.08
C TYR A 28 -3.86 10.33 2.57
N ILE A 29 -3.11 9.27 2.89
CA ILE A 29 -2.61 9.10 4.25
C ILE A 29 -1.53 10.16 4.48
N ALA A 30 -1.76 11.04 5.44
CA ALA A 30 -0.76 12.01 5.85
C ALA A 30 0.39 11.28 6.57
N PRO A 31 1.66 11.70 6.42
CA PRO A 31 2.78 11.15 7.17
C PRO A 31 2.55 11.06 8.68
N GLN A 32 1.91 12.08 9.26
CA GLN A 32 1.56 12.11 10.68
C GLN A 32 0.52 11.04 11.06
N ALA A 33 -0.39 10.70 10.14
CA ALA A 33 -1.34 9.61 10.35
C ALA A 33 -0.64 8.25 10.31
N ALA A 34 0.36 8.06 9.45
CA ALA A 34 1.17 6.85 9.44
C ALA A 34 1.96 6.68 10.75
N ILE A 35 2.58 7.76 11.26
CA ILE A 35 3.28 7.76 12.56
C ILE A 35 2.31 7.43 13.70
N ALA A 36 1.17 8.11 13.77
CA ALA A 36 0.17 7.86 14.80
C ALA A 36 -0.38 6.43 14.75
N LEU A 37 -0.56 5.88 13.54
CA LEU A 37 -0.96 4.48 13.40
C LEU A 37 0.12 3.53 13.91
N ASN A 38 1.40 3.81 13.67
CA ASN A 38 2.51 2.97 14.13
C ASN A 38 2.60 2.92 15.67
N GLU A 39 2.22 4.00 16.37
CA GLU A 39 2.14 4.01 17.84
C GLU A 39 1.06 3.06 18.38
N ALA A 40 -0.06 2.91 17.66
CA ALA A 40 -1.17 2.04 18.05
C ALA A 40 -1.02 0.60 17.54
N VAL A 41 -0.50 0.46 16.32
CA VAL A 41 -0.35 -0.80 15.58
C VAL A 41 1.04 -0.78 14.93
N PRO A 42 2.08 -1.31 15.60
CA PRO A 42 3.43 -1.26 15.08
C PRO A 42 3.58 -1.97 13.73
N PHE A 43 4.24 -1.34 12.78
CA PHE A 43 4.55 -1.87 11.45
C PHE A 43 5.91 -1.35 10.97
N ASP A 44 6.51 -2.03 9.98
CA ASP A 44 7.70 -1.55 9.30
C ASP A 44 7.32 -0.61 8.15
N GLN A 45 6.34 -1.01 7.34
CA GLN A 45 5.87 -0.23 6.19
C GLN A 45 4.35 -0.25 6.01
N LEU A 46 3.81 0.90 5.63
CA LEU A 46 2.43 1.08 5.21
C LEU A 46 2.37 1.23 3.69
N MET A 47 1.54 0.39 3.07
CA MET A 47 1.28 0.33 1.64
C MET A 47 -0.10 0.93 1.36
N GLU A 48 -0.14 2.16 0.85
CA GLU A 48 -1.37 2.82 0.45
C GLU A 48 -1.71 2.46 -1.00
N VAL A 49 -2.80 1.73 -1.20
CA VAL A 49 -3.28 1.31 -2.53
C VAL A 49 -4.27 2.34 -3.08
N ARG A 50 -4.02 2.82 -4.29
CA ARG A 50 -4.77 3.93 -4.92
C ARG A 50 -5.45 3.48 -6.19
N SER A 51 -6.59 4.12 -6.48
CA SER A 51 -7.17 4.06 -7.82
C SER A 51 -6.16 4.54 -8.86
N PRO A 52 -6.11 3.92 -10.05
CA PRO A 52 -5.21 4.34 -11.10
C PRO A 52 -5.56 5.76 -11.55
N LYS A 53 -4.57 6.66 -11.49
CA LYS A 53 -4.68 8.03 -12.02
C LYS A 53 -4.01 8.09 -13.40
N GLY A 54 -4.65 7.53 -14.41
CA GLY A 54 -4.17 7.48 -15.79
C GLY A 54 -4.46 6.13 -16.45
N GLU A 55 -4.03 5.99 -17.70
CA GLU A 55 -4.16 4.74 -18.46
C GLU A 55 -2.91 3.87 -18.31
N GLY A 56 -3.08 2.54 -18.41
CA GLY A 56 -1.97 1.59 -18.52
C GLY A 56 -1.39 1.09 -17.19
N PHE A 57 -2.12 1.17 -16.07
CA PHE A 57 -1.77 0.49 -14.82
C PHE A 57 -3.03 0.23 -13.98
N ASP A 58 -2.97 -0.78 -13.11
CA ASP A 58 -4.11 -1.26 -12.33
C ASP A 58 -4.32 -0.49 -11.03
N ALA A 59 -3.23 -0.11 -10.35
CA ALA A 59 -3.29 0.66 -9.10
C ALA A 59 -2.02 1.48 -8.87
N GLY A 60 -2.17 2.60 -8.16
CA GLY A 60 -1.05 3.39 -7.65
C GLY A 60 -0.66 2.91 -6.25
N ILE A 61 0.63 2.92 -5.92
CA ILE A 61 1.13 2.55 -4.60
C ILE A 61 1.99 3.66 -4.04
N LEU A 62 1.63 4.12 -2.85
CA LEU A 62 2.50 4.94 -2.00
C LEU A 62 2.95 4.10 -0.82
N ILE A 63 4.20 4.28 -0.42
CA ILE A 63 4.82 3.49 0.64
C ILE A 63 5.32 4.47 1.70
N TYR A 64 4.89 4.28 2.93
CA TYR A 64 5.37 5.02 4.09
C TYR A 64 6.11 4.08 5.02
N ASN A 65 7.29 4.49 5.48
CA ASN A 65 7.97 3.81 6.57
C ASN A 65 7.29 4.15 7.90
N SER A 66 7.66 3.42 8.94
CA SER A 66 7.16 3.59 10.31
C SER A 66 7.40 4.98 10.92
N ASP A 67 8.36 5.74 10.40
CA ASP A 67 8.66 7.13 10.77
C ASP A 67 7.88 8.18 9.94
N GLY A 68 6.99 7.72 9.04
CA GLY A 68 6.20 8.57 8.15
C GLY A 68 6.93 9.03 6.88
N SER A 69 8.22 8.70 6.71
CA SER A 69 8.95 8.99 5.47
C SER A 69 8.45 8.13 4.31
N GLU A 70 8.45 8.69 3.10
CA GLU A 70 8.07 7.93 1.90
C GLU A 70 9.21 7.06 1.38
N ALA A 71 8.90 5.81 1.03
CA ALA A 71 9.82 4.89 0.36
C ALA A 71 9.50 4.76 -1.14
N GLY A 72 10.54 4.53 -1.94
CA GLY A 72 10.41 4.38 -3.40
C GLY A 72 9.98 2.99 -3.85
N ALA A 73 10.42 1.95 -3.15
CA ALA A 73 10.13 0.56 -3.46
C ALA A 73 10.24 -0.32 -2.22
N CYS A 74 9.36 -1.32 -2.13
CA CYS A 74 9.49 -2.42 -1.17
C CYS A 74 8.99 -3.73 -1.79
N GLY A 75 9.89 -4.71 -1.98
CA GLY A 75 9.51 -6.02 -2.51
C GLY A 75 8.53 -6.78 -1.59
N ASN A 76 8.76 -6.76 -0.28
CA ASN A 76 7.94 -7.49 0.70
C ASN A 76 6.53 -6.89 0.84
N GLY A 77 6.44 -5.56 0.88
CA GLY A 77 5.17 -4.85 0.93
C GLY A 77 4.34 -5.07 -0.33
N MET A 78 4.97 -5.07 -1.50
CA MET A 78 4.28 -5.32 -2.77
C MET A 78 3.69 -6.73 -2.86
N ARG A 79 4.35 -7.75 -2.30
CA ARG A 79 3.78 -9.11 -2.21
C ARG A 79 2.51 -9.13 -1.34
N CYS A 80 2.52 -8.38 -0.24
CA CYS A 80 1.33 -8.23 0.62
C CYS A 80 0.18 -7.54 -0.14
N VAL A 81 0.48 -6.48 -0.90
CA VAL A 81 -0.50 -5.79 -1.75
C VAL A 81 -1.11 -6.75 -2.78
N VAL A 82 -0.28 -7.51 -3.52
CA VAL A 82 -0.78 -8.46 -4.53
C VAL A 82 -1.65 -9.53 -3.89
N SER A 83 -1.21 -10.10 -2.77
CA SER A 83 -1.99 -11.10 -2.03
C SER A 83 -3.34 -10.55 -1.57
N TYR A 84 -3.37 -9.32 -1.05
CA TYR A 84 -4.60 -8.64 -0.64
C TYR A 84 -5.54 -8.38 -1.83
N LEU A 85 -5.03 -7.83 -2.92
CA LEU A 85 -5.84 -7.51 -4.10
C LEU A 85 -6.38 -8.76 -4.79
N ASN A 86 -5.58 -9.83 -4.88
CA ASN A 86 -6.03 -11.08 -5.47
C ASN A 86 -7.13 -11.78 -4.64
N GLY A 87 -7.18 -11.50 -3.33
CA GLY A 87 -8.30 -11.93 -2.48
C GLY A 87 -9.62 -11.20 -2.75
N GLN A 88 -9.57 -10.03 -3.39
CA GLN A 88 -10.76 -9.25 -3.77
C GLN A 88 -11.12 -9.44 -5.25
N ASP A 89 -10.11 -9.40 -6.12
CA ASP A 89 -10.25 -9.50 -7.57
C ASP A 89 -9.24 -10.54 -8.08
N ALA A 90 -9.73 -11.69 -8.55
CA ALA A 90 -8.87 -12.75 -9.07
C ALA A 90 -8.21 -12.29 -10.39
N LYS A 91 -6.94 -11.91 -10.32
CA LYS A 91 -6.15 -11.43 -11.47
C LYS A 91 -4.72 -11.94 -11.38
N ALA A 92 -4.23 -12.51 -12.48
CA ALA A 92 -2.91 -13.14 -12.55
C ALA A 92 -1.76 -12.14 -12.61
N ASP A 93 -1.94 -11.06 -13.37
CA ASP A 93 -0.92 -10.05 -13.64
C ASP A 93 -1.40 -8.68 -13.19
N TRP A 94 -0.62 -8.01 -12.35
CA TRP A 94 -0.89 -6.65 -11.89
C TRP A 94 0.21 -5.70 -12.37
N LEU A 95 -0.19 -4.51 -12.78
CA LEU A 95 0.74 -3.43 -13.09
C LEU A 95 0.52 -2.27 -12.13
N PHE A 96 1.53 -2.01 -11.29
CA PHE A 96 1.47 -0.94 -10.30
C PHE A 96 2.28 0.28 -10.72
N ARG A 97 1.79 1.47 -10.37
CA ARG A 97 2.58 2.70 -10.43
C ARG A 97 3.11 3.03 -9.04
N THR A 98 4.42 2.98 -8.86
CA THR A 98 5.10 3.40 -7.62
C THR A 98 5.92 4.67 -7.89
N ARG A 99 6.51 5.23 -6.83
CA ARG A 99 7.47 6.34 -6.96
C ARG A 99 8.73 5.95 -7.74
N ALA A 100 9.13 4.68 -7.69
CA ALA A 100 10.27 4.16 -8.45
C ALA A 100 9.93 3.84 -9.93
N GLY A 101 8.65 3.88 -10.33
CA GLY A 101 8.22 3.64 -11.71
C GLY A 101 7.08 2.64 -11.82
N MET A 102 6.94 2.05 -13.02
CA MET A 102 6.00 0.95 -13.23
C MET A 102 6.58 -0.35 -12.68
N LEU A 103 5.76 -1.11 -11.96
CA LEU A 103 6.13 -2.37 -11.36
C LEU A 103 5.13 -3.46 -11.77
N PRO A 104 5.49 -4.34 -12.71
CA PRO A 104 4.71 -5.55 -12.95
C PRO A 104 4.90 -6.52 -11.78
N ALA A 105 3.82 -7.16 -11.37
CA ALA A 105 3.83 -8.18 -10.33
C ALA A 105 2.79 -9.25 -10.64
N THR A 106 3.14 -10.49 -10.33
CA THR A 106 2.26 -11.65 -10.48
C THR A 106 2.00 -12.26 -9.11
N VAL A 107 0.90 -13.00 -9.02
CA VAL A 107 0.56 -13.80 -7.84
C VAL A 107 1.53 -14.97 -7.68
#